data_AF-A0A497NGK1-F1
#
_entry.id   AF-A0A497NGK1-F1
#
_cell.length_a   1.000
_cell.length_b   1.000
_cell.length_c   1.000
_cell.angle_alpha   90.00
_cell.angle_beta   90.00
_cell.angle_gamma   90.00
#
_symmetry.space_group_name_H-M   'P 1'
#
loop_
_entity.id
_entity.type
_entity.pdbx_description
1 polymer ?
#
loop_
_entity_poly.entity_id
_entity_poly.type
_entity_poly.pdbx_seq_one_letter_code
_entity_poly.pdbx_strand_id
1 'polypeptide(L)'
;MNDKSLGSVIFAFGIIGSILYVFWLFAPANPEWLFICPWVNPPVRWALVLPVLLVVVGIFFIAMWIGWTMAVTPPPVIEGIETTEKDKT
;
A
#
# COMPACT_ATOMS: atom_id res chain seq x y z
N MET A 1 13.73 -10.35 13.17
CA MET A 1 13.25 -10.30 11.77
C MET A 1 13.98 -9.15 11.11
N ASN A 2 14.59 -9.35 9.94
CA ASN A 2 15.30 -8.28 9.22
C ASN A 2 14.32 -7.18 8.80
N ASP A 3 14.71 -5.91 8.93
CA ASP A 3 13.89 -4.76 8.53
C ASP A 3 13.48 -4.81 7.05
N LYS A 4 14.32 -5.43 6.21
CA LYS A 4 14.05 -5.75 4.80
C LYS A 4 12.83 -6.69 4.62
N SER A 5 12.68 -7.68 5.50
CA SER A 5 11.54 -8.60 5.45
C SER A 5 10.24 -7.87 5.80
N LEU A 6 10.30 -6.98 6.79
CA LEU A 6 9.16 -6.19 7.25
C LEU A 6 8.70 -5.22 6.14
N GLY A 7 9.63 -4.58 5.42
CA GLY A 7 9.33 -3.78 4.23
C GLY A 7 8.64 -4.58 3.12
N SER A 8 9.12 -5.79 2.81
CA SER A 8 8.50 -6.65 1.79
C SER A 8 7.08 -7.11 2.16
N VAL A 9 6.84 -7.34 3.46
CA VAL A 9 5.52 -7.74 3.97
C VAL A 9 4.52 -6.61 3.81
N ILE A 10 4.89 -5.38 4.16
CA ILE A 10 4.03 -4.19 3.98
C ILE A 10 3.71 -3.98 2.49
N PHE A 11 4.70 -4.17 1.61
CA PHE A 11 4.49 -4.10 0.16
C PHE A 11 3.48 -5.15 -0.34
N ALA A 12 3.63 -6.41 0.09
CA ALA A 12 2.72 -7.49 -0.28
C ALA A 12 1.29 -7.25 0.22
N PHE A 13 1.13 -6.81 1.46
CA PHE A 13 -0.17 -6.44 2.01
C PHE A 13 -0.80 -5.25 1.26
N GLY A 14 0.00 -4.29 0.80
CA GLY A 14 -0.47 -3.19 -0.03
C GLY A 14 -1.03 -3.67 -1.39
N ILE A 15 -0.35 -4.62 -2.04
CA ILE A 15 -0.82 -5.22 -3.31
C ILE A 15 -2.13 -5.95 -3.08
N ILE A 16 -2.14 -6.84 -2.09
CA ILE A 16 -3.29 -7.69 -1.80
C ILE A 16 -4.48 -6.82 -1.39
N GLY A 17 -4.27 -5.81 -0.54
CA GLY A 17 -5.30 -4.86 -0.11
C GLY A 17 -5.88 -4.05 -1.27
N SER A 18 -5.03 -3.57 -2.19
CA SER A 18 -5.49 -2.87 -3.39
C SER A 18 -6.35 -3.77 -4.28
N ILE A 19 -5.91 -5.00 -4.55
CA ILE A 19 -6.65 -5.97 -5.37
C ILE A 19 -7.97 -6.34 -4.70
N LEU A 20 -7.97 -6.64 -3.40
CA LEU A 20 -9.19 -6.97 -2.64
C LEU A 20 -10.18 -5.80 -2.65
N TYR A 21 -9.71 -4.56 -2.50
CA TYR A 21 -10.57 -3.38 -2.53
C TYR A 21 -11.22 -3.18 -3.91
N VAL A 22 -10.44 -3.29 -4.99
CA VAL A 22 -10.97 -3.21 -6.36
C VAL A 22 -11.96 -4.34 -6.62
N PHE A 23 -11.62 -5.56 -6.20
CA PHE A 23 -12.50 -6.72 -6.35
C PHE A 23 -13.80 -6.54 -5.56
N TRP A 24 -13.73 -6.02 -4.32
CA TRP A 24 -14.90 -5.73 -3.49
C TRP A 24 -15.77 -4.61 -4.08
N LEU A 25 -15.16 -3.59 -4.67
CA LEU A 25 -15.85 -2.43 -5.24
C LEU A 25 -16.54 -2.74 -6.58
N PHE A 26 -16.01 -3.68 -7.37
CA PHE A 26 -16.60 -4.14 -8.64
C PHE A 26 -17.28 -5.52 -8.58
N ALA A 27 -17.29 -6.16 -7.41
CA ALA A 27 -18.01 -7.42 -7.21
C ALA A 27 -19.50 -7.22 -7.56
N PRO A 28 -20.17 -8.24 -8.13
CA PRO A 28 -21.52 -8.14 -8.70
C PRO A 28 -22.64 -7.89 -7.67
N ALA A 29 -22.30 -7.68 -6.40
CA ALA A 29 -23.26 -7.28 -5.38
C ALA A 29 -23.51 -5.78 -5.53
N ASN A 30 -24.56 -5.38 -6.26
CA ASN A 30 -25.06 -4.00 -6.30
C ASN A 30 -25.15 -3.45 -4.87
N PRO A 31 -24.21 -2.61 -4.40
CA PRO A 31 -24.18 -2.24 -3.01
C PRO A 31 -25.06 -0.99 -2.88
N GLU A 32 -26.38 -1.20 -2.98
CA GLU A 32 -27.40 -0.14 -2.84
C GLU A 32 -27.23 0.60 -1.50
N TRP A 33 -26.71 -0.08 -0.48
CA TRP A 33 -26.38 0.49 0.83
C TRP A 33 -25.16 1.42 0.84
N LEU A 34 -24.22 1.27 -0.08
CA LEU A 34 -23.02 2.13 -0.16
C LEU A 34 -23.37 3.50 -0.76
N PHE A 35 -24.47 3.57 -1.50
CA PHE A 35 -24.98 4.75 -2.16
C PHE A 35 -26.41 5.01 -1.69
N ILE A 36 -26.57 5.34 -0.41
CA ILE A 36 -27.84 5.65 0.28
C ILE A 36 -28.67 6.75 -0.40
N CYS A 37 -28.10 7.49 -1.35
CA CYS A 37 -28.79 8.59 -2.01
C CYS A 37 -29.63 8.09 -3.21
N PRO A 38 -30.97 7.98 -3.08
CA PRO A 38 -31.83 7.40 -4.12
C PRO A 38 -31.95 8.30 -5.36
N TRP A 39 -31.47 9.55 -5.27
CA TRP A 39 -31.51 10.56 -6.33
C TRP A 39 -30.28 10.56 -7.24
N VAL A 40 -29.26 9.77 -6.92
CA VAL A 40 -28.04 9.67 -7.73
C VAL A 40 -28.30 8.70 -8.88
N ASN A 41 -28.76 9.25 -10.01
CA ASN A 41 -28.94 8.52 -11.25
C ASN A 41 -27.68 7.68 -11.61
N PRO A 42 -27.84 6.49 -12.24
CA PRO A 42 -26.73 5.59 -12.60
C PRO A 42 -25.51 6.24 -13.27
N PRO A 43 -25.64 7.25 -14.17
CA PRO A 43 -24.48 7.97 -14.72
C PRO A 43 -23.68 8.79 -13.69
N VAL A 44 -24.31 9.30 -12.64
CA VAL A 44 -23.67 10.15 -11.61
C VAL A 44 -22.91 9.31 -10.57
N ARG A 45 -23.21 8.01 -10.49
CA ARG A 45 -22.56 7.07 -9.55
C ARG A 45 -21.05 6.97 -9.80
N TRP A 46 -20.62 7.02 -11.06
CA TRP A 46 -19.21 6.99 -11.45
C TRP A 46 -18.42 8.20 -10.95
N ALA A 47 -19.07 9.36 -10.80
CA ALA A 47 -18.43 10.58 -10.30
C ALA A 47 -18.02 10.48 -8.83
N LEU A 48 -18.66 9.60 -8.04
CA LEU A 48 -18.26 9.32 -6.65
C LEU A 48 -17.30 8.12 -6.55
N VAL A 49 -17.57 7.06 -7.32
CA VAL A 49 -16.78 5.82 -7.28
C VAL A 49 -15.33 6.06 -7.70
N LEU A 50 -15.12 6.82 -8.77
CA LEU A 50 -13.79 7.06 -9.35
C LEU A 50 -12.85 7.81 -8.39
N PRO A 51 -13.23 8.95 -7.77
CA PRO A 51 -12.35 9.62 -6.82
C PRO A 51 -12.11 8.80 -5.55
N VAL A 52 -13.11 8.07 -5.05
CA VAL A 52 -12.93 7.19 -3.87
C VAL A 52 -11.94 6.07 -4.17
N LEU A 53 -12.06 5.43 -5.34
CA LEU A 53 -11.09 4.42 -5.80
C LEU A 53 -9.69 5.01 -5.87
N LEU A 54 -9.55 6.21 -6.45
CA LEU A 54 -8.25 6.88 -6.60
C LEU A 54 -7.60 7.19 -5.24
N VAL A 55 -8.39 7.64 -4.26
CA VAL A 55 -7.89 7.89 -2.89
C VAL A 55 -7.42 6.60 -2.23
N VAL A 56 -8.22 5.54 -2.28
CA VAL A 56 -7.87 4.26 -1.62
C VAL A 56 -6.67 3.61 -2.28
N VAL A 57 -6.64 3.53 -3.62
CA VAL A 57 -5.48 3.03 -4.37
C VAL A 57 -4.26 3.91 -4.14
N GLY A 58 -4.43 5.23 -4.04
CA GLY A 58 -3.35 6.17 -3.74
C GLY A 58 -2.71 5.92 -2.36
N ILE A 59 -3.51 5.66 -1.33
CA ILE A 59 -2.99 5.30 0.00
C ILE A 59 -2.23 3.97 -0.05
N PHE A 60 -2.78 2.95 -0.71
CA PHE A 60 -2.08 1.66 -0.88
C PHE A 60 -0.78 1.82 -1.67
N PHE A 61 -0.77 2.66 -2.70
CA PHE A 61 0.43 2.98 -3.48
C PHE A 61 1.51 3.63 -2.62
N ILE A 62 1.15 4.56 -1.74
CA ILE A 62 2.10 5.17 -0.79
C ILE A 62 2.65 4.10 0.17
N ALA A 63 1.81 3.21 0.71
CA ALA A 63 2.26 2.13 1.59
C ALA A 63 3.22 1.15 0.88
N MET A 64 2.91 0.80 -0.37
CA MET A 64 3.80 0.00 -1.22
C MET A 64 5.13 0.70 -1.49
N TRP A 65 5.09 2.00 -1.79
CA TRP A 65 6.29 2.79 -2.01
C TRP A 65 7.19 2.79 -0.78
N ILE A 66 6.63 2.99 0.40
CA ILE A 66 7.38 2.94 1.67
C ILE A 66 7.97 1.54 1.89
N GLY A 67 7.16 0.49 1.73
CA GLY A 67 7.64 -0.91 1.84
C GLY A 67 8.79 -1.23 0.87
N TRP A 68 8.69 -0.74 -0.36
CA TRP A 68 9.74 -0.88 -1.38
C TRP A 68 11.02 -0.13 -0.96
N THR A 69 10.91 1.11 -0.50
CA THR A 69 12.09 1.88 -0.06
C THR A 69 12.82 1.21 1.10
N MET A 70 12.11 0.65 2.09
CA MET A 70 12.72 -0.07 3.22
C MET A 70 13.38 -1.40 2.81
N ALA A 71 12.87 -2.06 1.77
CA ALA A 71 13.49 -3.28 1.24
C ALA A 71 14.80 -2.98 0.49
N VAL A 72 14.84 -1.84 -0.20
CA VAL A 72 15.96 -1.43 -1.06
C VAL A 72 17.02 -0.62 -0.30
N THR A 73 16.70 -0.02 0.85
CA THR A 73 17.72 0.59 1.72
C THR A 73 18.54 -0.50 2.44
N PRO A 74 19.82 -0.72 2.09
CA PRO A 74 20.71 -1.49 2.94
C PRO A 74 20.88 -0.76 4.28
N PRO A 75 20.99 -1.49 5.40
CA PRO A 75 21.27 -0.87 6.69
C PRO A 75 22.53 0.00 6.57
N PRO A 76 22.56 1.20 7.16
CA PRO A 76 23.75 2.05 7.13
C PRO A 76 24.88 1.31 7.86
N VAL A 77 25.81 0.77 7.10
CA VAL A 77 27.07 0.27 7.65
C VAL A 77 27.82 1.50 8.12
N ILE A 78 28.03 1.63 9.43
CA ILE A 78 28.98 2.61 9.97
C ILE A 78 30.37 2.04 9.65
N GLU A 79 30.79 2.20 8.41
CA GLU A 79 32.00 1.62 7.81
C GLU A 79 33.30 2.09 8.52
N GLY A 80 33.18 3.10 9.38
CA GLY A 80 34.28 3.64 10.20
C GLY A 80 34.42 3.08 11.62
N ILE A 81 33.54 2.19 12.12
CA ILE A 81 33.68 1.62 13.47
C ILE A 81 34.13 0.16 13.42
N GLU A 82 33.55 -0.69 12.56
CA GLU A 82 33.90 -2.12 12.50
C GLU A 82 35.34 -2.39 12.01
N THR A 83 35.90 -1.49 11.20
CA THR A 83 37.29 -1.57 10.73
C THR A 83 38.32 -1.26 11.84
N THR A 84 37.92 -0.53 12.89
CA THR A 84 38.82 -0.16 14.00
C THR A 84 38.93 -1.22 15.10
N GLU A 85 37.98 -2.15 15.17
CA GLU A 85 37.96 -3.23 16.16
C GLU A 85 38.67 -4.49 15.64
N LYS A 86 38.57 -4.77 14.33
CA LYS A 86 39.19 -5.96 13.71
C LYS A 86 40.71 -5.85 13.49
N ASP A 87 41.27 -4.65 13.56
CA ASP A 87 42.71 -4.37 13.37
C ASP A 87 43.50 -4.33 14.71
N LYS A 88 42.82 -4.55 15.85
CA LYS A 88 43.42 -4.50 17.19
C LYS A 88 43.46 -5.86 17.92
N THR A 89 43.18 -6.97 17.23
CA THR A 89 43.30 -8.35 17.76
C THR A 89 44.24 -9.20 16.94
#